data_AF-A0A2N1U5X2-F1
#
_entry.id   AF-A0A2N1U5X2-F1
#
_cell.length_a   1.000
_cell.length_b   1.000
_cell.length_c   1.000
_cell.angle_alpha   90.00
_cell.angle_beta   90.00
_cell.angle_gamma   90.00
#
_symmetry.space_group_name_H-M   'P 1'
#
loop_
_entity.id
_entity.type
_entity.pdbx_description
1 polymer ?
#
loop_
_entity_poly.entity_id
_entity_poly.type
_entity_poly.pdbx_seq_one_letter_code
_entity_poly.pdbx_strand_id
1 'polypeptide(L)'
;MRFYIRFIFCLLLTLLAMPLYAQISCLNASRNIRIGLVSQGLPTTWKIEPSTGFVEIFDQNKKQSVYSGKASEIVITAMKGGKMKVAVDARKSLYYFSNELLFSAVGRPPVNLKVRAGSRKSFSYRGSIAISPRDGGLRGINIVDIEDYLKSVVPSEIHNRAPDAALQAQTIAARTYAIRNLNRHSDKENFQLCDKVHCQVYSGIAREIKATSKAVKETAGKILVYENSPANTVYHSNCGGYIIDSRAAWKGASVPYLIGHYDGISGHKPFCYYGKLVQKNGNIKLPAPQKKITITRMGAKSKTSTHKNFGHRVGMCQDGAIGMSAIGYGSRQILAFYYPGTKLATMRYAVPSGKPAETKPVVVASLPGSAAVSIVAPPNPTQISALQRSSKTASSGSVKGTLRQISGNGKSHTATGLRKLFWTPGSPGISRSIY
;
A
#
# COMPACT_ATOMS: atom_id res chain seq x y z
N MET A 1 -12.58 38.20 51.77
CA MET A 1 -11.45 38.04 50.82
C MET A 1 -10.82 36.64 50.74
N ARG A 2 -10.88 35.78 51.77
CA ARG A 2 -10.26 34.44 51.73
C ARG A 2 -11.07 33.33 51.03
N PHE A 3 -12.35 33.54 50.75
CA PHE A 3 -13.20 32.56 50.05
C PHE A 3 -13.18 32.68 48.52
N TYR A 4 -12.92 33.88 47.98
CA TYR A 4 -12.87 34.11 46.53
C TYR A 4 -11.58 33.59 45.87
N ILE A 5 -10.49 33.47 46.62
CA ILE A 5 -9.18 33.04 46.09
C ILE A 5 -9.11 31.52 45.88
N ARG A 6 -9.88 30.72 46.63
CA ARG A 6 -9.92 29.25 46.47
C ARG A 6 -10.78 28.80 45.28
N PHE A 7 -11.79 29.56 44.88
CA PHE A 7 -12.64 29.22 43.73
C PHE A 7 -11.95 29.52 42.39
N ILE A 8 -11.15 30.60 42.32
CA ILE A 8 -10.39 30.97 41.12
C ILE A 8 -9.23 29.99 40.86
N PHE A 9 -8.60 29.45 41.91
CA PHE A 9 -7.51 28.47 41.75
C PHE A 9 -8.01 27.08 41.28
N CYS A 10 -9.24 26.70 41.60
CA CYS A 10 -9.83 25.43 41.14
C CYS A 10 -10.38 25.51 39.70
N LEU A 11 -10.80 26.70 39.25
CA LEU A 11 -11.21 26.94 37.87
C LEU A 11 -10.02 27.06 36.90
N LEU A 12 -8.88 27.62 37.35
CA LEU A 12 -7.66 27.66 36.54
C LEU A 12 -6.97 26.28 36.40
N LEU A 13 -7.09 25.39 37.38
CA LEU A 13 -6.50 24.04 37.30
C LEU A 13 -7.30 23.07 36.41
N THR A 14 -8.58 23.35 36.17
CA THR A 14 -9.44 22.51 35.31
C THR A 14 -9.43 22.96 33.85
N LEU A 15 -9.13 24.24 33.57
CA LEU A 15 -8.95 24.78 32.21
C LEU A 15 -7.59 24.44 31.57
N LEU A 16 -6.62 23.93 32.34
CA LEU A 16 -5.31 23.50 31.85
C LEU A 16 -5.20 21.97 31.62
N ALA A 17 -6.26 21.21 31.92
CA ALA A 17 -6.25 19.75 31.92
C ALA A 17 -7.22 19.10 30.91
N MET A 18 -7.55 19.76 29.80
CA MET A 18 -8.06 19.12 28.57
C MET A 18 -7.68 19.96 27.33
N PRO A 19 -7.05 19.40 26.27
CA PRO A 19 -6.23 18.21 26.20
C PRO A 19 -4.86 18.57 25.57
N LEU A 20 -3.79 18.58 26.37
CA LEU A 20 -2.43 18.55 25.81
C LEU A 20 -2.25 17.35 24.85
N TYR A 21 -3.04 16.29 25.04
CA TYR A 21 -3.08 15.10 24.17
C TYR A 21 -3.64 15.36 22.75
N ALA A 22 -4.62 16.27 22.59
CA ALA A 22 -5.16 16.62 21.28
C ALA A 22 -4.18 17.52 20.51
N GLN A 23 -3.45 18.39 21.21
CA GLN A 23 -2.39 19.20 20.60
C GLN A 23 -1.18 18.34 20.18
N ILE A 24 -0.79 17.33 20.96
CA ILE A 24 0.27 16.37 20.58
C ILE A 24 -0.13 15.56 19.33
N SER A 25 -1.43 15.27 19.16
CA SER A 25 -1.95 14.57 17.98
C SER A 25 -1.93 15.46 16.72
N CYS A 26 -2.08 16.77 16.87
CA CYS A 26 -1.93 17.74 15.77
C CYS A 26 -0.47 18.09 15.44
N LEU A 27 0.46 18.04 16.41
CA LEU A 27 1.89 18.31 16.18
C LEU A 27 2.59 17.26 15.30
N ASN A 28 2.01 16.05 15.15
CA ASN A 28 2.48 15.02 14.21
C ASN A 28 1.75 15.02 12.85
N ALA A 29 0.89 16.00 12.57
CA ALA A 29 0.10 16.06 11.33
C ALA A 29 0.95 15.99 10.04
N SER A 30 2.22 16.40 10.10
CA SER A 30 3.16 16.29 8.96
C SER A 30 3.56 14.86 8.56
N ARG A 31 3.29 13.86 9.42
CA ARG A 31 3.63 12.44 9.17
C ARG A 31 2.43 11.57 8.83
N ASN A 32 1.24 12.02 9.21
CA ASN A 32 0.03 11.24 9.03
C ASN A 32 -0.49 11.36 7.60
N ILE A 33 -0.79 10.23 6.99
CA ILE A 33 -1.35 10.13 5.66
C ILE A 33 -2.75 9.51 5.71
N ARG A 34 -3.61 9.94 4.79
CA ARG A 34 -5.01 9.53 4.65
C ARG A 34 -5.10 8.42 3.61
N ILE A 35 -5.31 7.20 4.07
CA ILE A 35 -5.45 6.01 3.22
C ILE A 35 -6.94 5.66 3.06
N GLY A 36 -7.49 5.84 1.86
CA GLY A 36 -8.84 5.42 1.55
C GLY A 36 -8.97 3.90 1.58
N LEU A 37 -9.89 3.38 2.40
CA LEU A 37 -10.18 1.95 2.53
C LEU A 37 -11.10 1.47 1.40
N VAL A 38 -10.71 1.74 0.15
CA VAL A 38 -11.52 1.53 -1.07
C VAL A 38 -11.81 0.05 -1.30
N SER A 39 -10.96 -0.86 -0.83
CA SER A 39 -11.23 -2.31 -0.86
C SER A 39 -12.50 -2.70 -0.10
N GLN A 40 -12.90 -1.89 0.89
CA GLN A 40 -14.10 -2.10 1.69
C GLN A 40 -15.36 -1.50 1.06
N GLY A 41 -15.26 -0.76 -0.05
CA GLY A 41 -16.39 -0.10 -0.70
C GLY A 41 -17.09 0.92 0.19
N LEU A 42 -18.38 1.14 -0.05
CA LEU A 42 -19.24 2.04 0.72
C LEU A 42 -20.31 1.24 1.47
N PRO A 43 -19.97 0.48 2.54
CA PRO A 43 -20.97 -0.27 3.29
C PRO A 43 -21.94 0.68 3.99
N THR A 44 -23.15 0.19 4.27
CA THR A 44 -24.12 0.93 5.09
C THR A 44 -23.79 0.89 6.58
N THR A 45 -22.90 0.00 7.03
CA THR A 45 -22.52 -0.13 8.44
C THR A 45 -21.02 -0.34 8.60
N TRP A 46 -20.43 0.35 9.57
CA TRP A 46 -19.10 0.08 10.10
C TRP A 46 -19.19 -0.29 11.57
N LYS A 47 -18.33 -1.20 12.01
CA LYS A 47 -18.10 -1.52 13.41
C LYS A 47 -16.65 -1.24 13.75
N ILE A 48 -16.40 -0.59 14.87
CA ILE A 48 -15.06 -0.25 15.38
C ILE A 48 -14.95 -0.77 16.82
N GLU A 49 -13.86 -1.47 17.10
CA GLU A 49 -13.52 -2.00 18.42
C GLU A 49 -12.13 -1.45 18.79
N PRO A 50 -12.00 -0.55 19.79
CA PRO A 50 -10.71 -0.05 20.24
C PRO A 50 -10.00 -1.11 21.07
N SER A 51 -8.76 -1.45 20.69
CA SER A 51 -7.94 -2.44 21.40
C SER A 51 -7.69 -2.13 22.88
N THR A 52 -7.74 -0.86 23.27
CA THR A 52 -7.56 -0.40 24.65
C THR A 52 -8.84 -0.40 25.47
N GLY A 53 -10.00 -0.61 24.83
CA GLY A 53 -11.32 -0.43 25.45
C GLY A 53 -11.73 1.03 25.65
N PHE A 54 -10.92 2.00 25.18
CA PHE A 54 -11.21 3.44 25.24
C PHE A 54 -11.10 4.07 23.86
N VAL A 55 -12.03 4.97 23.54
CA VAL A 55 -12.09 5.66 22.26
C VAL A 55 -12.31 7.16 22.45
N GLU A 56 -11.72 7.94 21.56
CA GLU A 56 -12.09 9.32 21.30
C GLU A 56 -12.75 9.41 19.92
N ILE A 57 -13.92 10.03 19.87
CA ILE A 57 -14.66 10.37 18.65
C ILE A 57 -14.60 11.89 18.51
N PHE A 58 -13.94 12.38 17.48
CA PHE A 58 -13.69 13.80 17.27
C PHE A 58 -14.39 14.30 16.00
N ASP A 59 -15.11 15.40 16.12
CA ASP A 59 -15.71 16.12 14.99
C ASP A 59 -14.68 17.10 14.42
N GLN A 60 -14.19 16.79 13.21
CA GLN A 60 -13.18 17.60 12.53
C GLN A 60 -13.70 18.98 12.12
N ASN A 61 -14.99 19.11 11.79
CA ASN A 61 -15.57 20.39 11.36
C ASN A 61 -15.74 21.33 12.54
N LYS A 62 -16.27 20.82 13.67
CA LYS A 62 -16.47 21.60 14.89
C LYS A 62 -15.21 21.71 15.75
N LYS A 63 -14.16 20.97 15.41
CA LYS A 63 -12.89 20.88 16.15
C LYS A 63 -13.09 20.55 17.63
N GLN A 64 -13.99 19.60 17.93
CA GLN A 64 -14.31 19.21 19.30
C GLN A 64 -14.50 17.70 19.45
N SER A 65 -14.24 17.19 20.65
CA SER A 65 -14.57 15.81 21.01
C SER A 65 -16.08 15.66 21.16
N VAL A 66 -16.64 14.66 20.49
CA VAL A 66 -18.05 14.24 20.60
C VAL A 66 -18.22 13.24 21.72
N TYR A 67 -17.24 12.36 21.88
CA TYR A 67 -17.25 11.30 22.88
C TYR A 67 -15.81 10.94 23.24
N SER A 68 -15.53 10.83 24.53
CA SER A 68 -14.27 10.31 25.05
C SER A 68 -14.58 9.43 26.24
N GLY A 69 -14.25 8.13 26.14
CA GLY A 69 -14.62 7.19 27.19
C GLY A 69 -14.45 5.73 26.83
N LYS A 70 -14.96 4.86 27.70
CA LYS A 70 -14.94 3.41 27.51
C LYS A 70 -15.90 2.99 26.41
N ALA A 71 -15.41 2.23 25.44
CA ALA A 71 -16.23 1.65 24.40
C ALA A 71 -15.71 0.25 24.06
N SER A 72 -16.59 -0.75 24.08
CA SER A 72 -16.28 -2.09 23.58
C SER A 72 -16.55 -2.21 22.08
N GLU A 73 -17.64 -1.60 21.61
CA GLU A 73 -18.04 -1.55 20.20
C GLU A 73 -18.66 -0.19 19.87
N ILE A 74 -18.23 0.40 18.75
CA ILE A 74 -18.88 1.54 18.12
C ILE A 74 -19.49 1.07 16.80
N VAL A 75 -20.79 1.28 16.62
CA VAL A 75 -21.52 0.97 15.40
C VAL A 75 -21.90 2.26 14.69
N ILE A 76 -21.46 2.41 13.45
CA ILE A 76 -21.78 3.54 12.59
C ILE A 76 -22.69 3.04 11.48
N THR A 77 -23.86 3.66 11.31
CA THR A 77 -24.86 3.25 10.30
C THR A 77 -25.21 4.43 9.39
N ALA A 78 -25.17 4.21 8.08
CA ALA A 78 -25.65 5.17 7.08
C ALA A 78 -27.15 5.42 7.24
N MET A 79 -27.56 6.65 7.01
CA MET A 79 -28.96 7.08 7.04
C MET A 79 -29.32 7.83 5.76
N LYS A 80 -30.63 7.93 5.50
CA LYS A 80 -31.16 8.78 4.43
C LYS A 80 -30.72 10.23 4.62
N GLY A 81 -30.61 10.97 3.52
CA GLY A 81 -30.24 12.39 3.54
C GLY A 81 -28.76 12.67 3.83
N GLY A 82 -27.86 11.72 3.54
CA GLY A 82 -26.41 11.92 3.71
C GLY A 82 -25.98 12.04 5.17
N LYS A 83 -26.67 11.36 6.08
CA LYS A 83 -26.38 11.34 7.52
C LYS A 83 -25.83 9.99 7.94
N MET A 84 -25.21 9.94 9.10
CA MET A 84 -24.86 8.70 9.79
C MET A 84 -25.25 8.77 11.26
N LYS A 85 -25.58 7.61 11.81
CA LYS A 85 -25.82 7.39 13.22
C LYS A 85 -24.60 6.71 13.83
N VAL A 86 -24.13 7.23 14.96
CA VAL A 86 -23.05 6.63 15.75
C VAL A 86 -23.63 6.15 17.07
N ALA A 87 -23.49 4.85 17.35
CA ALA A 87 -23.92 4.22 18.59
C ALA A 87 -22.70 3.61 19.30
N VAL A 88 -22.48 4.01 20.56
CA VAL A 88 -21.46 3.44 21.43
C VAL A 88 -22.13 2.43 22.38
N ASP A 89 -21.60 1.20 22.42
CA ASP A 89 -22.06 0.09 23.28
C ASP A 89 -23.59 -0.05 23.35
N ALA A 90 -24.17 -0.51 22.24
CA ALA A 90 -25.56 -0.96 22.09
C ALA A 90 -26.71 -0.01 22.52
N ARG A 91 -26.44 1.25 22.94
CA ARG A 91 -27.37 2.42 23.04
C ARG A 91 -26.97 3.47 24.10
N LYS A 92 -25.79 3.42 24.73
CA LYS A 92 -25.45 4.39 25.80
C LYS A 92 -25.26 5.84 25.32
N SER A 93 -24.96 6.05 24.04
CA SER A 93 -24.95 7.39 23.44
C SER A 93 -25.24 7.29 21.93
N LEU A 94 -26.21 8.09 21.47
CA LEU A 94 -26.67 8.15 20.08
C LEU A 94 -26.38 9.53 19.52
N TYR A 95 -25.57 9.58 18.46
CA TYR A 95 -25.22 10.84 17.81
C TYR A 95 -25.49 10.77 16.31
N TYR A 96 -25.88 11.90 15.73
CA TYR A 96 -26.20 12.03 14.30
C TYR A 96 -25.31 13.06 13.64
N PHE A 97 -24.68 12.69 12.53
CA PHE A 97 -23.70 13.54 11.83
C PHE A 97 -23.89 13.48 10.33
N SER A 98 -23.56 14.57 9.65
CA SER A 98 -23.47 14.65 8.18
C SER A 98 -22.03 14.86 7.71
N ASN A 99 -21.11 15.09 8.63
CA ASN A 99 -19.69 15.34 8.39
C ASN A 99 -18.81 14.14 8.75
N GLU A 100 -17.52 14.26 8.43
CA GLU A 100 -16.51 13.27 8.82
C GLU A 100 -16.26 13.30 10.33
N LEU A 101 -16.24 12.11 10.94
CA LEU A 101 -15.79 11.90 12.32
C LEU A 101 -14.51 11.08 12.34
N LEU A 102 -13.63 11.43 13.26
CA LEU A 102 -12.38 10.72 13.53
C LEU A 102 -12.54 9.84 14.78
N PHE A 103 -12.23 8.56 14.65
CA PHE A 103 -12.25 7.57 15.72
C PHE A 103 -10.80 7.21 16.05
N SER A 104 -10.40 7.36 17.30
CA SER A 104 -9.03 7.09 17.78
C SER A 104 -9.09 6.23 19.04
N ALA A 105 -8.32 5.13 19.08
CA ALA A 105 -8.15 4.40 20.34
C ALA A 105 -7.26 5.22 21.28
N VAL A 106 -7.62 5.27 22.57
CA VAL A 106 -6.90 6.07 23.58
C VAL A 106 -6.34 5.12 24.65
N GLY A 107 -5.12 5.37 25.12
CA GLY A 107 -4.54 4.61 26.24
C GLY A 107 -3.17 4.02 25.94
N ARG A 108 -2.81 2.97 26.66
CA ARG A 108 -1.49 2.34 26.56
C ARG A 108 -1.39 1.42 25.34
N PRO A 109 -0.24 1.37 24.65
CA PRO A 109 -0.02 0.47 23.52
C PRO A 109 -0.24 -1.02 23.85
N PRO A 110 -0.59 -1.86 22.86
CA PRO A 110 -0.75 -1.51 21.44
C PRO A 110 -2.05 -0.74 21.17
N VAL A 111 -1.93 0.45 20.59
CA VAL A 111 -3.09 1.31 20.25
C VAL A 111 -3.46 1.05 18.79
N ASN A 112 -4.59 0.38 18.60
CA ASN A 112 -5.16 0.10 17.28
C ASN A 112 -6.70 0.00 17.32
N LEU A 113 -7.31 0.07 16.13
CA LEU A 113 -8.74 -0.05 15.92
C LEU A 113 -9.00 -1.27 15.04
N LYS A 114 -9.72 -2.25 15.59
CA LYS A 114 -10.27 -3.34 14.80
C LYS A 114 -11.57 -2.87 14.17
N VAL A 115 -11.67 -2.95 12.85
CA VAL A 115 -12.82 -2.46 12.10
C VAL A 115 -13.41 -3.54 11.21
N ARG A 116 -14.72 -3.47 11.02
CA ARG A 116 -15.49 -4.35 10.14
C ARG A 116 -16.47 -3.52 9.30
N ALA A 117 -16.40 -3.69 7.98
CA ALA A 117 -17.21 -2.99 6.99
C ALA A 117 -18.35 -3.89 6.49
N GLY A 118 -19.57 -3.68 6.98
CA GLY A 118 -20.71 -4.57 6.70
C GLY A 118 -20.48 -5.99 7.20
N SER A 119 -20.77 -6.99 6.37
CA SER A 119 -20.54 -8.42 6.65
C SER A 119 -19.13 -8.91 6.29
N ARG A 120 -18.21 -8.00 5.92
CA ARG A 120 -16.85 -8.37 5.49
C ARG A 120 -15.95 -8.78 6.67
N LYS A 121 -14.78 -9.33 6.33
CA LYS A 121 -13.71 -9.65 7.28
C LYS A 121 -13.26 -8.40 8.05
N SER A 122 -12.93 -8.60 9.33
CA SER A 122 -12.35 -7.55 10.16
C SER A 122 -10.85 -7.34 9.89
N PHE A 123 -10.41 -6.10 9.96
CA PHE A 123 -8.99 -5.70 9.86
C PHE A 123 -8.63 -4.80 11.04
N SER A 124 -7.37 -4.81 11.48
CA SER A 124 -6.90 -3.93 12.56
C SER A 124 -5.96 -2.87 12.00
N TYR A 125 -6.17 -1.61 12.35
CA TYR A 125 -5.42 -0.47 11.83
C TYR A 125 -4.78 0.33 12.97
N ARG A 126 -3.57 0.83 12.72
CA ARG A 126 -2.92 1.84 13.58
C ARG A 126 -3.48 3.22 13.29
N GLY A 127 -3.21 4.16 14.18
CA GLY A 127 -3.69 5.54 14.08
C GLY A 127 -5.21 5.60 14.26
N SER A 128 -5.86 6.39 13.41
CA SER A 128 -7.27 6.71 13.54
C SER A 128 -8.05 6.28 12.30
N ILE A 129 -9.35 6.05 12.47
CA ILE A 129 -10.27 5.79 11.36
C ILE A 129 -11.18 7.00 11.22
N ALA A 130 -11.23 7.59 10.03
CA ALA A 130 -12.21 8.59 9.67
C ALA A 130 -13.37 7.93 8.92
N ILE A 131 -14.60 8.26 9.30
CA ILE A 131 -15.82 7.80 8.62
C ILE A 131 -16.69 9.00 8.25
N SER A 132 -17.19 9.01 7.01
CA SER A 132 -18.13 10.01 6.50
C SER A 132 -19.24 9.38 5.65
N PRO A 133 -20.46 9.96 5.64
CA PRO A 133 -21.51 9.56 4.71
C PRO A 133 -21.11 9.85 3.26
N ARG A 134 -21.38 8.90 2.35
CA ARG A 134 -21.09 9.05 0.91
C ARG A 134 -21.98 8.14 0.07
N ASP A 135 -22.65 8.70 -0.94
CA ASP A 135 -23.41 7.97 -1.97
C ASP A 135 -24.35 6.87 -1.39
N GLY A 136 -25.04 7.19 -0.28
CA GLY A 136 -25.95 6.27 0.42
C GLY A 136 -25.27 5.25 1.36
N GLY A 137 -23.94 5.19 1.38
CA GLY A 137 -23.13 4.37 2.28
C GLY A 137 -22.19 5.21 3.16
N LEU A 138 -21.14 4.56 3.65
CA LEU A 138 -20.12 5.15 4.51
C LEU A 138 -18.72 4.94 3.93
N ARG A 139 -18.00 6.04 3.69
CA ARG A 139 -16.58 6.00 3.31
C ARG A 139 -15.73 5.82 4.57
N GLY A 140 -14.78 4.88 4.51
CA GLY A 140 -13.75 4.70 5.53
C GLY A 140 -12.38 5.16 5.05
N ILE A 141 -11.67 5.90 5.88
CA ILE A 141 -10.30 6.38 5.63
C ILE A 141 -9.48 6.06 6.87
N ASN A 142 -8.30 5.46 6.72
CA ASN A 142 -7.35 5.33 7.82
C ASN A 142 -6.33 6.47 7.79
N ILE A 143 -6.21 7.18 8.91
CA ILE A 143 -5.23 8.24 9.12
C ILE A 143 -4.11 7.65 9.97
N VAL A 144 -2.92 7.52 9.39
CA VAL A 144 -1.83 6.73 9.97
C VAL A 144 -0.48 7.38 9.69
N ASP A 145 0.46 7.26 10.63
CA ASP A 145 1.84 7.69 10.43
C ASP A 145 2.46 6.94 9.25
N ILE A 146 3.17 7.64 8.37
CA ILE A 146 3.75 7.03 7.17
C ILE A 146 4.69 5.84 7.47
N GLU A 147 5.40 5.84 8.60
CA GLU A 147 6.24 4.70 8.97
C GLU A 147 5.40 3.50 9.41
N ASP A 148 4.30 3.72 10.13
CA ASP A 148 3.35 2.67 10.49
C ASP A 148 2.62 2.12 9.26
N TYR A 149 2.30 2.98 8.29
CA TYR A 149 1.78 2.56 6.98
C TYR A 149 2.76 1.61 6.27
N LEU A 150 4.05 1.95 6.24
CA LEU A 150 5.08 1.16 5.58
C LEU A 150 5.29 -0.22 6.22
N LYS A 151 5.01 -0.39 7.53
CA LYS A 151 5.05 -1.71 8.18
C LYS A 151 4.04 -2.69 7.57
N SER A 152 2.93 -2.19 7.00
CA SER A 152 1.99 -3.01 6.24
C SER A 152 2.36 -3.12 4.76
N VAL A 153 2.85 -2.03 4.14
CA VAL A 153 3.12 -2.01 2.69
C VAL A 153 4.31 -2.90 2.33
N VAL A 154 5.46 -2.70 2.98
CA VAL A 154 6.71 -3.41 2.62
C VAL A 154 6.55 -4.94 2.57
N PRO A 155 5.99 -5.62 3.60
CA PRO A 155 5.78 -7.08 3.55
C PRO A 155 4.67 -7.53 2.57
N SER A 156 3.89 -6.59 2.04
CA SER A 156 2.92 -6.87 0.96
C SER A 156 3.57 -6.81 -0.42
N GLU A 157 4.71 -6.12 -0.54
CA GLU A 157 5.37 -5.83 -1.81
C GLU A 157 6.55 -6.76 -2.08
N ILE A 158 7.44 -6.97 -1.11
CA ILE A 158 8.65 -7.79 -1.26
C ILE A 158 8.58 -9.06 -0.42
N HIS A 159 9.24 -10.12 -0.87
CA HIS A 159 9.29 -11.40 -0.17
C HIS A 159 9.72 -11.24 1.30
N ASN A 160 9.00 -11.87 2.23
CA ASN A 160 9.16 -11.67 3.67
C ASN A 160 10.52 -12.11 4.25
N ARG A 161 11.25 -12.98 3.55
CA ARG A 161 12.62 -13.43 3.86
C ARG A 161 13.69 -12.75 3.00
N ALA A 162 13.35 -11.64 2.35
CA ALA A 162 14.36 -10.87 1.61
C ALA A 162 15.48 -10.39 2.55
N PRO A 163 16.74 -10.36 2.10
CA PRO A 163 17.85 -9.87 2.90
C PRO A 163 17.71 -8.39 3.29
N ASP A 164 18.36 -7.99 4.39
CA ASP A 164 18.20 -6.67 5.02
C ASP A 164 18.37 -5.48 4.06
N ALA A 165 19.40 -5.49 3.20
CA ALA A 165 19.63 -4.36 2.29
C ALA A 165 18.55 -4.25 1.21
N ALA A 166 17.97 -5.37 0.75
CA ALA A 166 16.81 -5.36 -0.15
C ALA A 166 15.56 -4.81 0.54
N LEU A 167 15.31 -5.21 1.81
CA LEU A 167 14.20 -4.68 2.61
C LEU A 167 14.33 -3.17 2.83
N GLN A 168 15.53 -2.69 3.15
CA GLN A 168 15.81 -1.26 3.32
C GLN A 168 15.60 -0.49 2.01
N ALA A 169 16.08 -1.01 0.88
CA ALA A 169 15.87 -0.40 -0.43
C ALA A 169 14.38 -0.33 -0.80
N GLN A 170 13.65 -1.44 -0.65
CA GLN A 170 12.19 -1.48 -0.84
C GLN A 170 11.48 -0.45 0.03
N THR A 171 11.89 -0.33 1.30
CA THR A 171 11.26 0.61 2.23
C THR A 171 11.47 2.06 1.79
N ILE A 172 12.69 2.45 1.40
CA ILE A 172 13.00 3.81 0.93
C ILE A 172 12.23 4.11 -0.37
N ALA A 173 12.19 3.16 -1.31
CA ALA A 173 11.43 3.30 -2.55
C ALA A 173 9.91 3.42 -2.28
N ALA A 174 9.35 2.60 -1.40
CA ALA A 174 7.93 2.64 -1.02
C ALA A 174 7.56 3.95 -0.33
N ARG A 175 8.41 4.44 0.60
CA ARG A 175 8.21 5.74 1.28
C ARG A 175 8.20 6.88 0.27
N THR A 176 9.22 6.93 -0.59
CA THR A 176 9.36 7.98 -1.61
C THR A 176 8.16 7.98 -2.55
N TYR A 177 7.68 6.80 -2.96
CA TYR A 177 6.49 6.66 -3.79
C TYR A 177 5.25 7.23 -3.09
N ALA A 178 5.02 6.86 -1.82
CA ALA A 178 3.88 7.33 -1.06
C ALA A 178 3.86 8.88 -0.99
N ILE A 179 4.99 9.49 -0.64
CA ILE A 179 5.13 10.95 -0.50
C ILE A 179 4.91 11.67 -1.83
N ARG A 180 5.52 11.16 -2.90
CA ARG A 180 5.36 11.75 -4.24
C ARG A 180 3.89 11.76 -4.69
N ASN A 181 3.12 10.76 -4.27
CA ASN A 181 1.75 10.53 -4.75
C ASN A 181 0.67 10.95 -3.74
N LEU A 182 0.97 11.78 -2.73
CA LEU A 182 -0.02 12.17 -1.72
C LEU A 182 -1.23 12.92 -2.31
N ASN A 183 -1.09 13.57 -3.46
CA ASN A 183 -2.21 14.31 -4.07
C ASN A 183 -3.06 13.46 -5.03
N ARG A 184 -2.84 12.14 -5.10
CA ARG A 184 -3.44 11.27 -6.14
C ARG A 184 -4.96 11.17 -6.05
N HIS A 185 -5.51 11.28 -4.85
CA HIS A 185 -6.95 11.16 -4.60
C HIS A 185 -7.54 12.37 -3.83
N SER A 186 -6.70 13.37 -3.50
CA SER A 186 -7.04 14.43 -2.55
C SER A 186 -8.23 15.27 -2.99
N ASP A 187 -8.25 15.72 -4.24
CA ASP A 187 -9.20 16.75 -4.72
C ASP A 187 -10.66 16.26 -4.77
N LYS A 188 -10.88 14.97 -5.05
CA LYS A 188 -12.22 14.42 -5.27
C LYS A 188 -12.67 13.44 -4.20
N GLU A 189 -11.73 12.80 -3.49
CA GLU A 189 -12.05 11.66 -2.64
C GLU A 189 -11.69 11.89 -1.16
N ASN A 190 -11.04 13.00 -0.82
CA ASN A 190 -10.67 13.38 0.55
C ASN A 190 -9.68 12.40 1.23
N PHE A 191 -8.93 11.63 0.44
CA PHE A 191 -7.82 10.80 0.89
C PHE A 191 -6.65 10.92 -0.11
N GLN A 192 -5.46 10.52 0.32
CA GLN A 192 -4.22 10.75 -0.44
C GLN A 192 -3.84 9.52 -1.28
N LEU A 193 -3.91 8.33 -0.69
CA LEU A 193 -3.65 7.04 -1.33
C LEU A 193 -4.78 6.05 -1.02
N CYS A 194 -4.95 4.99 -1.82
CA CYS A 194 -5.91 3.91 -1.53
C CYS A 194 -5.22 2.61 -1.12
N ASP A 195 -5.97 1.71 -0.50
CA ASP A 195 -5.51 0.40 0.01
C ASP A 195 -5.38 -0.70 -1.06
N LYS A 196 -5.54 -0.37 -2.34
CA LYS A 196 -5.45 -1.30 -3.48
C LYS A 196 -4.10 -1.21 -4.19
N VAL A 197 -3.82 -2.20 -5.03
CA VAL A 197 -2.67 -2.27 -5.95
C VAL A 197 -2.53 -1.06 -6.90
N HIS A 198 -3.56 -0.21 -7.00
CA HIS A 198 -3.50 1.03 -7.75
C HIS A 198 -2.58 2.08 -7.10
N CYS A 199 -2.46 2.05 -5.77
CA CYS A 199 -1.51 2.86 -5.03
C CYS A 199 -0.41 1.94 -4.46
N GLN A 200 -0.64 1.37 -3.28
CA GLN A 200 0.19 0.32 -2.68
C GLN A 200 -0.72 -0.54 -1.81
N VAL A 201 -0.43 -1.84 -1.75
CA VAL A 201 -1.27 -2.76 -0.97
C VAL A 201 -1.15 -2.44 0.52
N TYR A 202 -2.28 -2.09 1.13
CA TYR A 202 -2.38 -1.77 2.55
C TYR A 202 -3.46 -2.62 3.20
N SER A 203 -3.15 -3.31 4.30
CA SER A 203 -4.11 -4.23 4.96
C SER A 203 -4.05 -4.11 6.49
N GLY A 204 -3.52 -2.99 6.98
CA GLY A 204 -3.32 -2.75 8.41
C GLY A 204 -2.29 -3.69 9.02
N ILE A 205 -2.48 -4.02 10.30
CA ILE A 205 -1.49 -4.67 11.16
C ILE A 205 -1.23 -6.14 10.75
N ALA A 206 -2.19 -6.78 10.08
CA ALA A 206 -2.16 -8.22 9.80
C ALA A 206 -0.95 -8.68 8.97
N ARG A 207 -0.30 -7.77 8.23
CA ARG A 207 0.87 -8.08 7.40
C ARG A 207 2.20 -7.65 8.01
N GLU A 208 2.18 -6.99 9.17
CA GLU A 208 3.41 -6.55 9.84
C GLU A 208 4.25 -7.74 10.29
N ILE A 209 5.55 -7.71 9.95
CA ILE A 209 6.52 -8.69 10.42
C ILE A 209 7.76 -7.98 10.97
N LYS A 210 8.50 -8.65 11.88
CA LYS A 210 9.65 -8.06 12.58
C LYS A 210 10.74 -7.59 11.61
N ALA A 211 11.07 -8.39 10.60
CA ALA A 211 12.13 -8.09 9.63
C ALA A 211 11.86 -6.79 8.84
N THR A 212 10.67 -6.64 8.27
CA THR A 212 10.29 -5.42 7.54
C THR A 212 10.12 -4.23 8.47
N SER A 213 9.58 -4.44 9.67
CA SER A 213 9.47 -3.38 10.69
C SER A 213 10.84 -2.84 11.13
N LYS A 214 11.87 -3.71 11.19
CA LYS A 214 13.27 -3.31 11.41
C LYS A 214 13.77 -2.42 10.26
N ALA A 215 13.55 -2.82 9.01
CA ALA A 215 13.95 -2.03 7.84
C ALA A 215 13.24 -0.65 7.77
N VAL A 216 11.96 -0.60 8.14
CA VAL A 216 11.20 0.65 8.35
C VAL A 216 11.90 1.55 9.36
N LYS A 217 12.21 1.03 10.55
CA LYS A 217 12.90 1.78 11.61
C LYS A 217 14.29 2.28 11.21
N GLU A 218 15.11 1.43 10.59
CA GLU A 218 16.50 1.76 10.20
C GLU A 218 16.58 2.76 9.03
N THR A 219 15.49 2.90 8.29
CA THR A 219 15.38 3.82 7.15
C THR A 219 14.39 4.95 7.39
N ALA A 220 13.98 5.17 8.63
CA ALA A 220 13.00 6.19 8.99
C ALA A 220 13.34 7.55 8.35
N GLY A 221 12.36 8.16 7.68
CA GLY A 221 12.52 9.43 6.97
C GLY A 221 13.40 9.42 5.73
N LYS A 222 14.10 8.34 5.38
CA LYS A 222 14.96 8.28 4.19
C LYS A 222 14.12 8.14 2.92
N ILE A 223 14.36 9.02 1.95
CA ILE A 223 13.70 9.08 0.64
C ILE A 223 14.71 9.31 -0.48
N LEU A 224 14.33 9.02 -1.72
CA LEU A 224 15.08 9.44 -2.90
C LEU A 224 14.54 10.77 -3.43
N VAL A 225 15.43 11.67 -3.82
CA VAL A 225 15.11 12.93 -4.47
C VAL A 225 15.85 13.07 -5.80
N TYR A 226 15.22 13.74 -6.75
CA TYR A 226 15.81 14.16 -8.01
C TYR A 226 15.41 15.62 -8.24
N GLU A 227 16.39 16.49 -8.54
CA GLU A 227 16.14 17.94 -8.72
C GLU A 227 15.27 18.54 -7.59
N ASN A 228 15.65 18.27 -6.33
CA ASN A 228 14.98 18.73 -5.11
C ASN A 228 13.52 18.27 -4.90
N SER A 229 13.02 17.34 -5.72
CA SER A 229 11.68 16.75 -5.57
C SER A 229 11.76 15.26 -5.23
N PRO A 230 10.80 14.69 -4.47
CA PRO A 230 10.71 13.25 -4.26
C PRO A 230 10.71 12.49 -5.60
N ALA A 231 11.65 11.56 -5.77
CA ALA A 231 11.83 10.84 -7.03
C ALA A 231 10.65 9.89 -7.30
N ASN A 232 10.42 9.57 -8.58
CA ASN A 232 9.46 8.57 -8.99
C ASN A 232 10.07 7.17 -8.83
N THR A 233 9.77 6.54 -7.69
CA THR A 233 10.36 5.25 -7.28
C THR A 233 9.41 4.08 -7.53
N VAL A 234 8.85 3.99 -8.74
CA VAL A 234 8.12 2.80 -9.19
C VAL A 234 8.98 1.54 -9.07
N TYR A 235 8.35 0.43 -8.69
CA TYR A 235 9.00 -0.86 -8.50
C TYR A 235 8.07 -1.99 -8.96
N HIS A 236 8.64 -3.14 -9.29
CA HIS A 236 7.91 -4.29 -9.82
C HIS A 236 8.54 -5.62 -9.37
N SER A 237 7.80 -6.72 -9.50
CA SER A 237 8.22 -8.04 -8.98
C SER A 237 9.50 -8.58 -9.61
N ASN A 238 9.54 -8.75 -10.92
CA ASN A 238 10.68 -9.35 -11.61
C ASN A 238 10.86 -8.72 -12.99
N CYS A 239 12.09 -8.40 -13.40
CA CYS A 239 12.33 -7.71 -14.66
C CYS A 239 12.56 -8.67 -15.86
N GLY A 240 12.78 -9.96 -15.62
CA GLY A 240 13.18 -10.91 -16.66
C GLY A 240 14.59 -10.64 -17.22
N GLY A 241 15.44 -9.94 -16.46
CA GLY A 241 16.82 -9.62 -16.77
C GLY A 241 17.06 -8.22 -17.34
N TYR A 242 16.01 -7.43 -17.60
CA TYR A 242 16.15 -6.10 -18.19
C TYR A 242 15.15 -5.11 -17.60
N ILE A 243 15.64 -3.94 -17.22
CA ILE A 243 14.82 -2.78 -16.87
C ILE A 243 14.43 -2.06 -18.16
N ILE A 244 13.18 -1.58 -18.21
CA ILE A 244 12.59 -0.90 -19.37
C ILE A 244 12.56 0.62 -19.09
N ASP A 245 12.83 1.42 -20.13
CA ASP A 245 12.74 2.88 -20.07
C ASP A 245 11.28 3.32 -19.85
N SER A 246 11.07 4.30 -18.98
CA SER A 246 9.72 4.82 -18.65
C SER A 246 8.91 5.24 -19.89
N ARG A 247 9.55 5.81 -20.93
CA ARG A 247 8.88 6.21 -22.17
C ARG A 247 8.36 5.01 -22.96
N ALA A 248 9.11 3.92 -22.95
CA ALA A 248 8.74 2.67 -23.61
C ALA A 248 7.52 2.03 -22.93
N ALA A 249 7.46 2.11 -21.60
CA ALA A 249 6.39 1.50 -20.82
C ALA A 249 5.08 2.30 -20.84
N TRP A 250 5.15 3.65 -20.79
CA TRP A 250 3.97 4.47 -20.51
C TRP A 250 3.61 5.52 -21.55
N LYS A 251 4.31 5.59 -22.70
CA LYS A 251 4.11 6.61 -23.75
C LYS A 251 4.08 8.07 -23.21
N GLY A 252 4.57 8.30 -22.00
CA GLY A 252 4.56 9.59 -21.30
C GLY A 252 5.91 10.30 -21.36
N ALA A 253 6.01 11.40 -20.60
CA ALA A 253 7.24 12.19 -20.52
C ALA A 253 8.43 11.36 -20.01
N SER A 254 9.61 11.69 -20.52
CA SER A 254 10.86 11.06 -20.10
C SER A 254 11.12 11.30 -18.63
N VAL A 255 11.40 10.24 -17.87
CA VAL A 255 11.95 10.36 -16.51
C VAL A 255 13.46 10.08 -16.58
N PRO A 256 14.34 11.08 -16.33
CA PRO A 256 15.77 10.97 -16.63
C PRO A 256 16.47 9.78 -15.98
N TYR A 257 16.03 9.36 -14.79
CA TYR A 257 16.59 8.26 -14.01
C TYR A 257 15.82 6.94 -14.14
N LEU A 258 14.66 6.89 -14.82
CA LEU A 258 13.96 5.63 -15.12
C LEU A 258 14.30 5.18 -16.53
N ILE A 259 15.55 4.75 -16.69
CA ILE A 259 16.14 4.32 -17.96
C ILE A 259 16.12 2.81 -18.10
N GLY A 260 16.10 2.33 -19.35
CA GLY A 260 16.27 0.91 -19.62
C GLY A 260 17.74 0.50 -19.55
N HIS A 261 18.05 -0.61 -18.89
CA HIS A 261 19.38 -1.22 -18.82
C HIS A 261 19.31 -2.70 -18.44
N TYR A 262 20.43 -3.42 -18.56
CA TYR A 262 20.54 -4.80 -18.08
C TYR A 262 20.43 -4.85 -16.55
N ASP A 263 19.65 -5.79 -16.01
CA ASP A 263 19.51 -6.03 -14.56
C ASP A 263 20.66 -6.91 -14.06
N GLY A 264 21.91 -6.47 -14.22
CA GLY A 264 23.05 -7.28 -13.83
C GLY A 264 24.38 -6.69 -14.26
N ILE A 265 25.42 -7.49 -14.08
CA ILE A 265 26.76 -7.22 -14.57
C ILE A 265 26.94 -7.92 -15.92
N SER A 266 27.54 -7.24 -16.90
CA SER A 266 27.84 -7.84 -18.20
C SER A 266 28.62 -9.15 -18.04
N GLY A 267 28.20 -10.21 -18.75
CA GLY A 267 28.80 -11.54 -18.66
C GLY A 267 28.30 -12.42 -17.51
N HIS A 268 27.49 -11.89 -16.58
CA HIS A 268 26.88 -12.66 -15.49
C HIS A 268 25.38 -12.90 -15.74
N LYS A 269 24.75 -13.78 -14.94
CA LYS A 269 23.29 -13.90 -14.91
C LYS A 269 22.68 -12.64 -14.26
N PRO A 270 21.41 -12.30 -14.57
CA PRO A 270 20.82 -11.08 -14.02
C PRO A 270 20.56 -11.20 -12.51
N PHE A 271 20.53 -10.07 -11.81
CA PHE A 271 20.23 -10.02 -10.39
C PHE A 271 18.87 -10.64 -10.07
N CYS A 272 17.84 -10.42 -10.90
CA CYS A 272 16.54 -11.04 -10.71
C CYS A 272 16.57 -12.57 -10.77
N TYR A 273 17.54 -13.17 -11.49
CA TYR A 273 17.73 -14.62 -11.50
C TYR A 273 18.26 -15.10 -10.14
N TYR A 274 19.29 -14.45 -9.62
CA TYR A 274 19.83 -14.77 -8.29
C TYR A 274 18.79 -14.57 -7.19
N GLY A 275 17.99 -13.50 -7.25
CA GLY A 275 16.94 -13.26 -6.26
C GLY A 275 15.84 -14.32 -6.24
N LYS A 276 15.45 -14.87 -7.40
CA LYS A 276 14.52 -16.01 -7.46
C LYS A 276 15.12 -17.26 -6.81
N LEU A 277 16.42 -17.49 -6.99
CA LEU A 277 17.10 -18.63 -6.38
C LEU A 277 17.15 -18.48 -4.86
N VAL A 278 17.53 -17.29 -4.35
CA VAL A 278 17.58 -16.99 -2.91
C VAL A 278 16.24 -17.25 -2.24
N GLN A 279 15.13 -16.86 -2.88
CA GLN A 279 13.79 -17.12 -2.34
C GLN A 279 13.41 -18.60 -2.29
N LYS A 280 14.01 -19.43 -3.16
CA LYS A 280 13.80 -20.89 -3.20
C LYS A 280 14.71 -21.66 -2.22
N ASN A 281 15.49 -20.97 -1.37
CA ASN A 281 16.45 -21.58 -0.44
C ASN A 281 17.43 -22.56 -1.12
N GLY A 282 17.83 -22.29 -2.37
CA GLY A 282 18.79 -23.12 -3.07
C GLY A 282 20.20 -22.99 -2.48
N ASN A 283 21.01 -24.04 -2.58
CA ASN A 283 22.46 -23.92 -2.38
C ASN A 283 23.05 -23.21 -3.61
N ILE A 284 23.37 -21.92 -3.49
CA ILE A 284 23.63 -21.05 -4.65
C ILE A 284 25.05 -20.50 -4.57
N LYS A 285 25.84 -20.77 -5.60
CA LYS A 285 27.10 -20.06 -5.84
C LYS A 285 26.81 -18.67 -6.39
N LEU A 286 26.87 -17.67 -5.53
CA LEU A 286 26.72 -16.26 -5.90
C LEU A 286 28.05 -15.68 -6.40
N PRO A 287 28.03 -14.76 -7.38
CA PRO A 287 29.24 -14.02 -7.74
C PRO A 287 29.68 -13.10 -6.59
N ALA A 288 30.97 -12.76 -6.55
CA ALA A 288 31.46 -11.74 -5.63
C ALA A 288 30.94 -10.34 -6.04
N PRO A 289 30.68 -9.43 -5.09
CA PRO A 289 30.24 -8.08 -5.40
C PRO A 289 31.37 -7.31 -6.08
N GLN A 290 31.05 -6.63 -7.19
CA GLN A 290 31.99 -5.76 -7.89
C GLN A 290 32.05 -4.38 -7.24
N LYS A 291 33.24 -3.78 -7.15
CA LYS A 291 33.42 -2.43 -6.59
C LYS A 291 32.69 -1.36 -7.39
N LYS A 292 32.54 -1.55 -8.70
CA LYS A 292 31.85 -0.62 -9.61
C LYS A 292 30.92 -1.42 -10.53
N ILE A 293 29.67 -0.98 -10.62
CA ILE A 293 28.70 -1.49 -11.60
C ILE A 293 28.51 -0.39 -12.64
N THR A 294 28.77 -0.71 -13.91
CA THR A 294 28.52 0.22 -15.02
C THR A 294 27.12 0.00 -15.58
N ILE A 295 26.30 1.04 -15.60
CA ILE A 295 24.98 1.01 -16.23
C ILE A 295 25.10 1.47 -17.68
N THR A 296 24.90 0.55 -18.61
CA THR A 296 24.81 0.89 -20.04
C THR A 296 23.34 1.11 -20.41
N ARG A 297 22.99 2.35 -20.74
CA ARG A 297 21.63 2.71 -21.15
C ARG A 297 21.27 1.99 -22.45
N MET A 298 20.13 1.33 -22.46
CA MET A 298 19.51 0.78 -23.66
C MET A 298 18.60 1.80 -24.32
N GLY A 299 18.48 1.75 -25.65
CA GLY A 299 17.53 2.60 -26.38
C GLY A 299 16.09 2.32 -25.95
N ALA A 300 15.22 3.34 -25.95
CA ALA A 300 13.83 3.23 -25.47
C ALA A 300 12.95 2.23 -26.26
N LYS A 301 13.39 1.76 -27.44
CA LYS A 301 12.71 0.71 -28.21
C LYS A 301 13.26 -0.70 -27.96
N SER A 302 14.34 -0.82 -27.19
CA SER A 302 15.00 -2.08 -26.87
C SER A 302 14.14 -2.86 -25.86
N LYS A 303 13.42 -3.87 -26.36
CA LYS A 303 12.55 -4.79 -25.60
C LYS A 303 11.27 -4.16 -25.03
N THR A 304 10.22 -4.15 -25.84
CA THR A 304 8.86 -3.68 -25.50
C THR A 304 7.96 -4.75 -24.90
N SER A 305 8.42 -6.00 -24.71
CA SER A 305 7.54 -7.05 -24.19
C SER A 305 7.36 -6.92 -22.68
N THR A 306 6.30 -6.21 -22.29
CA THR A 306 5.68 -6.39 -20.97
C THR A 306 5.24 -7.86 -20.88
N HIS A 307 5.87 -8.65 -20.03
CA HIS A 307 5.46 -10.03 -19.83
C HIS A 307 4.45 -10.08 -18.70
N LYS A 308 3.33 -10.77 -18.92
CA LYS A 308 2.11 -10.81 -18.07
C LYS A 308 2.35 -11.08 -16.57
N ASN A 309 3.49 -11.66 -16.21
CA ASN A 309 3.83 -12.13 -14.86
C ASN A 309 4.96 -11.33 -14.18
N PHE A 310 5.46 -10.26 -14.81
CA PHE A 310 6.70 -9.58 -14.42
C PHE A 310 6.47 -8.11 -13.98
N GLY A 311 5.24 -7.61 -14.08
CA GLY A 311 4.92 -6.20 -13.82
C GLY A 311 5.42 -5.27 -14.93
N HIS A 312 5.51 -3.98 -14.63
CA HIS A 312 5.83 -2.94 -15.64
C HIS A 312 7.31 -2.84 -16.01
N ARG A 313 8.21 -3.50 -15.26
CA ARG A 313 9.66 -3.58 -15.55
C ARG A 313 10.42 -2.25 -15.55
N VAL A 314 9.81 -1.18 -15.03
CA VAL A 314 10.44 0.15 -14.88
C VAL A 314 10.88 0.33 -13.43
N GLY A 315 12.02 0.97 -13.20
CA GLY A 315 12.55 1.24 -11.87
C GLY A 315 13.04 -0.03 -11.18
N MET A 316 12.83 -0.14 -9.86
CA MET A 316 13.42 -1.21 -9.07
C MET A 316 12.74 -2.56 -9.28
N CYS A 317 13.55 -3.58 -9.59
CA CYS A 317 13.14 -4.97 -9.60
C CYS A 317 13.25 -5.56 -8.20
N GLN A 318 12.17 -6.09 -7.63
CA GLN A 318 12.17 -6.67 -6.27
C GLN A 318 13.08 -7.91 -6.19
N ASP A 319 12.93 -8.84 -7.14
CA ASP A 319 13.81 -10.01 -7.23
C ASP A 319 15.26 -9.57 -7.51
N GLY A 320 15.46 -8.54 -8.31
CA GLY A 320 16.79 -8.00 -8.58
C GLY A 320 17.44 -7.39 -7.33
N ALA A 321 16.69 -6.62 -6.54
CA ALA A 321 17.15 -6.09 -5.25
C ALA A 321 17.51 -7.20 -4.26
N ILE A 322 16.73 -8.28 -4.20
CA ILE A 322 17.05 -9.48 -3.40
C ILE A 322 18.37 -10.10 -3.88
N GLY A 323 18.54 -10.29 -5.19
CA GLY A 323 19.75 -10.84 -5.78
C GLY A 323 20.98 -9.98 -5.49
N MET A 324 20.88 -8.66 -5.66
CA MET A 324 21.94 -7.72 -5.32
C MET A 324 22.30 -7.78 -3.84
N SER A 325 21.30 -7.79 -2.96
CA SER A 325 21.55 -7.86 -1.52
C SER A 325 22.20 -9.18 -1.11
N ALA A 326 21.83 -10.30 -1.73
CA ALA A 326 22.44 -11.60 -1.47
C ALA A 326 23.90 -11.68 -1.96
N ILE A 327 24.23 -10.99 -3.05
CA ILE A 327 25.61 -10.83 -3.54
C ILE A 327 26.47 -9.97 -2.60
N GLY A 328 25.85 -9.14 -1.75
CA GLY A 328 26.54 -8.31 -0.76
C GLY A 328 26.47 -6.80 -1.02
N TYR A 329 25.63 -6.34 -1.96
CA TYR A 329 25.41 -4.92 -2.17
C TYR A 329 24.52 -4.31 -1.06
N GLY A 330 24.91 -3.15 -0.55
CA GLY A 330 24.13 -2.38 0.42
C GLY A 330 22.94 -1.67 -0.22
N SER A 331 21.98 -1.23 0.61
CA SER A 331 20.72 -0.62 0.16
C SER A 331 20.93 0.64 -0.70
N ARG A 332 21.94 1.45 -0.38
CA ARG A 332 22.33 2.62 -1.20
C ARG A 332 22.78 2.23 -2.60
N GLN A 333 23.56 1.15 -2.74
CA GLN A 333 24.04 0.68 -4.04
C GLN A 333 22.89 0.11 -4.87
N ILE A 334 21.97 -0.63 -4.23
CA ILE A 334 20.75 -1.14 -4.87
C ILE A 334 19.90 0.03 -5.42
N LEU A 335 19.64 1.05 -4.59
CA LEU A 335 18.85 2.22 -5.02
C LEU A 335 19.54 3.01 -6.14
N ALA A 336 20.86 3.19 -6.05
CA ALA A 336 21.61 3.90 -7.09
C ALA A 336 21.66 3.13 -8.43
N PHE A 337 21.61 1.79 -8.38
CA PHE A 337 21.53 0.96 -9.58
C PHE A 337 20.18 1.11 -10.29
N TYR A 338 19.06 1.10 -9.56
CA TYR A 338 17.71 1.18 -10.15
C TYR A 338 17.20 2.59 -10.40
N TYR A 339 17.74 3.59 -9.70
CA TYR A 339 17.36 5.00 -9.81
C TYR A 339 18.62 5.88 -9.94
N PRO A 340 19.42 5.70 -11.01
CA PRO A 340 20.69 6.42 -11.19
C PRO A 340 20.50 7.93 -11.22
N GLY A 341 21.41 8.68 -10.59
CA GLY A 341 21.33 10.15 -10.50
C GLY A 341 20.36 10.68 -9.43
N THR A 342 19.58 9.83 -8.75
CA THR A 342 18.84 10.25 -7.55
C THR A 342 19.77 10.38 -6.34
N LYS A 343 19.39 11.24 -5.39
CA LYS A 343 20.11 11.44 -4.13
C LYS A 343 19.28 10.90 -2.97
N LEU A 344 19.95 10.34 -1.97
CA LEU A 344 19.30 9.99 -0.72
C LEU A 344 19.16 11.25 0.14
N ALA A 345 17.93 11.56 0.56
CA ALA A 345 17.64 12.64 1.49
C ALA A 345 16.91 12.09 2.72
N THR A 346 16.98 12.82 3.83
CA THR A 346 16.18 12.56 5.02
C THR A 346 15.10 13.61 5.12
N MET A 347 13.85 13.18 5.08
CA MET A 347 12.73 14.05 5.38
C MET A 347 12.82 14.54 6.82
N ARG A 348 12.71 15.84 6.97
CA ARG A 348 12.38 16.44 8.25
C ARG A 348 10.85 16.43 8.33
N TYR A 349 10.33 15.40 8.98
CA TYR A 349 9.02 15.54 9.61
C TYR A 349 9.09 16.77 10.50
N ALA A 350 8.17 17.72 10.37
CA ALA A 350 8.32 19.05 10.93
C ALA A 350 8.73 18.98 12.41
N VAL A 351 10.01 19.25 12.68
CA VAL A 351 10.48 19.77 13.96
C VAL A 351 10.57 21.27 13.72
N PRO A 352 9.92 22.13 14.52
CA PRO A 352 10.06 23.56 14.38
C PRO A 352 11.54 23.93 14.46
N SER A 353 12.02 24.63 13.43
CA SER A 353 13.37 25.20 13.30
C SER A 353 14.55 24.21 13.17
N GLY A 354 15.08 24.13 11.95
CA GLY A 354 16.42 23.62 11.67
C GLY A 354 16.59 23.36 10.18
N LYS A 355 17.67 23.85 9.57
CA LYS A 355 18.01 23.60 8.16
C LYS A 355 18.52 22.16 7.92
N PRO A 356 18.08 21.45 6.85
CA PRO A 356 18.52 20.09 6.50
C PRO A 356 20.04 19.91 6.52
N ALA A 357 20.50 18.85 7.18
CA ALA A 357 21.88 18.39 7.07
C ALA A 357 21.94 17.49 5.83
N GLU A 358 22.52 18.01 4.75
CA GLU A 358 22.72 17.29 3.51
C GLU A 358 23.80 16.22 3.72
N THR A 359 23.44 14.93 3.70
CA THR A 359 24.46 13.87 3.70
C THR A 359 25.09 13.82 2.31
N LYS A 360 26.43 13.90 2.24
CA LYS A 360 27.20 13.90 0.97
C LYS A 360 26.67 12.82 0.00
N PRO A 361 26.40 13.17 -1.26
CA PRO A 361 25.91 12.21 -2.24
C PRO A 361 26.99 11.14 -2.51
N VAL A 362 26.59 9.86 -2.44
CA VAL A 362 27.41 8.77 -2.99
C VAL A 362 27.00 8.60 -4.43
N VAL A 363 27.81 9.10 -5.36
CA VAL A 363 27.59 8.92 -6.80
C VAL A 363 28.07 7.52 -7.18
N VAL A 364 27.13 6.57 -7.37
CA VAL A 364 27.45 5.20 -7.84
C VAL A 364 27.16 5.04 -9.34
N ALA A 365 26.41 5.96 -9.95
CA ALA A 365 26.20 6.03 -11.39
C ALA A 365 25.88 7.47 -11.82
N SER A 366 26.69 8.05 -12.71
CA SER A 366 26.48 9.37 -13.32
C SER A 366 25.79 9.21 -14.67
N LEU A 367 24.65 9.86 -14.85
CA LEU A 367 24.04 10.06 -16.17
C LEU A 367 24.57 11.36 -16.79
N PRO A 368 24.93 11.39 -18.08
CA PRO A 368 25.19 12.64 -18.77
C PRO A 368 23.87 13.37 -19.10
N GLY A 369 23.79 14.65 -18.75
CA GLY A 369 22.79 15.62 -19.23
C GLY A 369 21.50 15.72 -18.38
N SER A 370 21.40 16.81 -17.60
CA SER A 370 20.20 17.24 -16.90
C SER A 370 19.27 18.02 -17.82
N ALA A 371 17.99 17.64 -17.88
CA ALA A 371 16.92 18.49 -18.39
C ALA A 371 15.76 18.42 -17.40
N ALA A 372 15.37 19.59 -16.89
CA ALA A 372 14.26 19.74 -15.96
C ALA A 372 12.94 19.39 -16.64
N VAL A 373 12.18 18.46 -16.06
CA VAL A 373 10.84 18.09 -16.54
C VAL A 373 9.93 17.87 -15.33
N SER A 374 8.81 18.58 -15.29
CA SER A 374 7.68 18.24 -14.42
C SER A 374 7.01 16.97 -14.93
N ILE A 375 7.05 15.91 -14.12
CA ILE A 375 6.62 14.57 -14.51
C ILE A 375 5.29 14.24 -13.82
N VAL A 376 4.21 14.30 -14.59
CA VAL A 376 2.92 13.71 -14.21
C VAL A 376 3.08 12.18 -14.26
N ALA A 377 2.75 11.50 -13.17
CA ALA A 377 2.74 10.04 -13.14
C ALA A 377 1.70 9.52 -14.16
N PRO A 378 2.05 8.58 -15.05
CA PRO A 378 1.08 8.02 -15.99
C PRO A 378 -0.03 7.24 -15.25
N PRO A 379 -1.23 7.11 -15.85
CA PRO A 379 -2.25 6.20 -15.35
C PRO A 379 -1.70 4.76 -15.31
N ASN A 380 -2.11 4.06 -14.26
CA ASN A 380 -1.44 2.88 -13.69
C ASN A 380 -1.09 1.74 -14.69
N PRO A 381 0.14 1.18 -14.69
CA PRO A 381 0.49 -0.03 -15.44
C PRO A 381 -0.13 -1.35 -14.96
N THR A 382 -0.67 -1.43 -13.74
CA THR A 382 -1.30 -2.70 -13.28
C THR A 382 -2.66 -2.96 -13.92
N GLN A 383 -3.17 -2.05 -14.75
CA GLN A 383 -4.47 -2.20 -15.42
C GLN A 383 -4.47 -3.24 -16.57
N ILE A 384 -3.32 -3.59 -17.15
CA ILE A 384 -3.31 -4.53 -18.30
C ILE A 384 -3.66 -5.97 -17.88
N SER A 385 -3.44 -6.36 -16.62
CA SER A 385 -3.83 -7.68 -16.12
C SER A 385 -5.28 -7.77 -15.63
N ALA A 386 -5.98 -6.66 -15.42
CA ALA A 386 -7.35 -6.64 -14.91
C ALA A 386 -8.43 -6.36 -15.97
N LEU A 387 -8.08 -5.84 -17.15
CA LEU A 387 -9.03 -5.41 -18.19
C LEU A 387 -9.32 -6.45 -19.30
N GLN A 388 -9.18 -7.75 -19.04
CA GLN A 388 -9.65 -8.81 -19.97
C GLN A 388 -10.57 -9.86 -19.33
N ARG A 389 -11.31 -9.49 -18.27
CA ARG A 389 -12.46 -10.27 -17.79
C ARG A 389 -13.76 -9.46 -17.83
N SER A 390 -14.06 -8.85 -18.98
CA SER A 390 -15.44 -8.52 -19.37
C SER A 390 -15.46 -7.96 -20.79
N SER A 391 -15.84 -8.79 -21.77
CA SER A 391 -16.57 -8.43 -23.00
C SER A 391 -16.30 -9.48 -24.09
N LYS A 392 -17.11 -10.52 -24.13
CA LYS A 392 -17.42 -11.21 -25.40
C LYS A 392 -18.93 -11.37 -25.47
N THR A 393 -19.58 -10.32 -25.94
CA THR A 393 -20.95 -10.34 -26.48
C THR A 393 -21.02 -9.34 -27.62
N ALA A 394 -21.48 -9.84 -28.77
CA ALA A 394 -21.87 -9.14 -30.00
C ALA A 394 -20.75 -8.38 -30.75
N SER A 395 -20.61 -8.40 -32.07
CA SER A 395 -21.42 -8.95 -33.17
C SER A 395 -20.61 -8.78 -34.46
N SER A 396 -20.68 -9.75 -35.38
CA SER A 396 -20.69 -9.46 -36.82
C SER A 396 -21.25 -10.68 -37.54
N GLY A 397 -22.52 -10.58 -37.93
CA GLY A 397 -23.14 -11.55 -38.82
C GLY A 397 -22.66 -11.35 -40.26
N SER A 398 -22.62 -12.43 -41.02
CA SER A 398 -23.47 -12.62 -42.21
C SER A 398 -22.81 -13.61 -43.17
N VAL A 399 -23.69 -14.25 -43.93
CA VAL A 399 -23.46 -14.90 -45.23
C VAL A 399 -23.30 -16.43 -45.22
N LYS A 400 -24.46 -17.03 -45.47
CA LYS A 400 -24.75 -18.10 -46.46
C LYS A 400 -24.02 -19.43 -46.33
N GLY A 401 -24.85 -20.44 -46.09
CA GLY A 401 -25.24 -21.31 -47.20
C GLY A 401 -24.66 -22.71 -47.22
N THR A 402 -25.57 -23.66 -47.48
CA THR A 402 -25.34 -24.99 -48.06
C THR A 402 -25.38 -26.16 -47.07
N LEU A 403 -26.57 -26.76 -46.96
CA LEU A 403 -26.91 -28.17 -47.30
C LEU A 403 -25.87 -29.24 -46.92
N ARG A 404 -26.22 -30.40 -46.33
CA ARG A 404 -27.28 -31.32 -46.77
C ARG A 404 -27.51 -32.44 -45.74
N GLN A 405 -28.77 -32.89 -45.66
CA GLN A 405 -29.26 -34.10 -45.01
C GLN A 405 -28.57 -35.40 -45.47
N ILE A 406 -28.53 -36.41 -44.59
CA ILE A 406 -28.93 -37.83 -44.79
C ILE A 406 -29.33 -38.36 -43.38
N SER A 407 -30.63 -38.46 -43.00
CA SER A 407 -31.51 -39.66 -43.04
C SER A 407 -30.79 -40.96 -42.63
N GLY A 408 -31.22 -41.81 -41.69
CA GLY A 408 -32.45 -41.98 -40.97
C GLY A 408 -32.41 -43.35 -40.27
N ASN A 409 -33.43 -43.58 -39.45
CA ASN A 409 -33.90 -44.86 -38.91
C ASN A 409 -33.06 -45.66 -37.91
N GLY A 410 -33.72 -45.92 -36.77
CA GLY A 410 -33.92 -47.31 -36.35
C GLY A 410 -33.78 -47.56 -34.86
N LYS A 411 -34.93 -47.61 -34.16
CA LYS A 411 -35.36 -48.62 -33.14
C LYS A 411 -34.39 -48.97 -31.98
N SER A 412 -34.80 -49.35 -30.79
CA SER A 412 -35.96 -49.28 -29.92
C SER A 412 -35.53 -49.99 -28.61
N HIS A 413 -36.38 -49.94 -27.59
CA HIS A 413 -36.47 -50.85 -26.43
C HIS A 413 -35.79 -50.50 -25.09
N THR A 414 -36.70 -50.15 -24.16
CA THR A 414 -36.90 -50.73 -22.80
C THR A 414 -35.76 -50.61 -21.79
N ALA A 415 -35.86 -49.77 -20.77
CA ALA A 415 -36.67 -49.92 -19.54
C ALA A 415 -36.12 -50.98 -18.57
N THR A 416 -35.47 -50.54 -17.49
CA THR A 416 -35.61 -51.12 -16.14
C THR A 416 -35.14 -50.08 -15.12
N GLY A 417 -35.88 -49.92 -14.02
CA GLY A 417 -35.63 -48.90 -13.01
C GLY A 417 -35.15 -49.45 -11.66
N LEU A 418 -34.98 -48.48 -10.75
CA LEU A 418 -35.11 -48.54 -9.28
C LEU A 418 -33.90 -49.00 -8.42
N ARG A 419 -33.34 -47.97 -7.76
CA ARG A 419 -33.22 -47.75 -6.29
C ARG A 419 -32.04 -48.35 -5.47
N LYS A 420 -31.54 -47.43 -4.62
CA LYS A 420 -31.05 -47.57 -3.22
C LYS A 420 -29.61 -48.12 -3.01
N LEU A 421 -28.67 -47.33 -2.47
CA LEU A 421 -28.41 -46.96 -1.05
C LEU A 421 -27.41 -47.94 -0.39
N PHE A 422 -26.19 -47.49 -0.05
CA PHE A 422 -25.52 -47.57 1.27
C PHE A 422 -23.96 -47.53 1.22
N TRP A 423 -23.41 -46.57 2.00
CA TRP A 423 -22.25 -46.61 2.92
C TRP A 423 -20.76 -46.73 2.47
N THR A 424 -20.02 -45.61 2.65
CA THR A 424 -18.76 -45.29 3.44
C THR A 424 -17.71 -46.38 3.79
N PRO A 425 -16.41 -46.08 4.12
CA PRO A 425 -15.91 -44.92 4.92
C PRO A 425 -14.48 -44.34 4.63
N GLY A 426 -14.11 -43.25 5.32
CA GLY A 426 -12.70 -42.95 5.70
C GLY A 426 -12.14 -41.53 5.45
N SER A 427 -12.23 -40.64 6.45
CA SER A 427 -11.22 -39.59 6.75
C SER A 427 -10.11 -40.22 7.63
N PRO A 428 -8.83 -39.74 7.76
CA PRO A 428 -8.43 -38.33 7.99
C PRO A 428 -7.06 -37.89 7.37
N GLY A 429 -6.66 -36.62 7.54
CA GLY A 429 -5.24 -36.24 7.57
C GLY A 429 -4.75 -35.09 6.66
N ILE A 430 -4.74 -33.88 7.23
CA ILE A 430 -3.70 -32.83 7.19
C ILE A 430 -2.61 -32.91 6.08
N SER A 431 -2.51 -31.85 5.27
CA SER A 431 -1.21 -31.32 4.83
C SER A 431 -1.26 -29.81 4.62
N ARG A 432 -0.30 -29.13 5.25
CA ARG A 432 0.01 -27.70 5.17
C ARG A 432 0.67 -27.37 3.82
N SER A 433 0.32 -26.22 3.23
CA SER A 433 1.33 -25.36 2.60
C SER A 433 0.83 -23.91 2.48
N ILE A 434 1.15 -23.12 3.50
CA ILE A 434 1.69 -21.75 3.46
C ILE A 434 1.17 -20.83 2.35
N TYR A 435 0.33 -19.86 2.75
CA TYR A 435 0.50 -18.43 2.46
C TYR A 435 0.10 -17.60 3.67
#